data_AF-A0A973QUE5-F1
#
_entry.id   AF-A0A973QUE5-F1
#
_cell.length_a   1.000
_cell.length_b   1.000
_cell.length_c   1.000
_cell.angle_alpha   90.00
_cell.angle_beta   90.00
_cell.angle_gamma   90.00
#
_symmetry.space_group_name_H-M   'P 1'
#
loop_
_entity.id
_entity.type
_entity.pdbx_description
1 polymer ?
#
loop_
_entity_poly.entity_id
_entity_poly.type
_entity_poly.pdbx_seq_one_letter_code
_entity_poly.pdbx_strand_id
1 'polypeptide(L)'
;MRLRLREFRPRTGPHTYRVVQPRRPLRHTSLRAPDPIGLLLGDHDGLSRLAGLFSFAACSRHTIVHVPLRDGVPPDEGVGELVDLVLVHHSLGLRAGQWPELRRRLRQGAPLTVRTDEARTARDAAAWRARQERAGSQDELRHATHARTLFFFGDRDLFADTAVRLARAAGHGPHHKGVGKGHMAYMGSIFPADPPGGGHPVEVMICFKAYPPYAHFRPPGGPATRPRRPAAVP
;
A
#
# COMPACT_ATOMS: atom_id res chain seq x y z
N MET A 1 -4.13 -14.18 3.33
CA MET A 1 -3.49 -13.56 4.52
C MET A 1 -4.60 -13.12 5.47
N ARG A 2 -4.33 -13.03 6.78
CA ARG A 2 -5.31 -12.54 7.76
C ARG A 2 -4.97 -11.11 8.19
N LEU A 3 -5.85 -10.15 7.90
CA LEU A 3 -5.71 -8.76 8.32
C LEU A 3 -6.53 -8.50 9.57
N ARG A 4 -5.93 -7.78 10.52
CA ARG A 4 -6.62 -7.23 11.69
C ARG A 4 -6.89 -5.75 11.43
N LEU A 5 -8.16 -5.40 11.30
CA LEU A 5 -8.64 -4.09 10.94
C LEU A 5 -9.51 -3.50 12.05
N ARG A 6 -9.80 -2.21 11.92
CA ARG A 6 -10.83 -1.51 12.69
C ARG A 6 -11.83 -0.94 11.69
N GLU A 7 -13.10 -1.31 11.85
CA GLU A 7 -14.22 -0.83 11.03
C GLU A 7 -14.90 0.35 11.71
N PHE A 8 -15.24 1.36 10.92
CA PHE A 8 -15.99 2.53 11.32
C PHE A 8 -17.17 2.71 10.37
N ARG A 9 -18.27 3.24 10.90
CA ARG A 9 -19.46 3.59 10.13
C ARG A 9 -19.84 5.05 10.31
N PRO A 10 -18.98 6.01 9.90
CA PRO A 10 -19.32 7.41 9.99
C PRO A 10 -20.50 7.72 9.04
N ARG A 11 -21.45 8.49 9.56
CA ARG A 11 -22.50 9.12 8.76
C ARG A 11 -22.07 10.53 8.37
N THR A 12 -22.28 10.93 7.12
CA THR A 12 -21.99 12.28 6.61
C THR A 12 -23.18 12.72 5.75
N GLY A 13 -23.96 13.69 6.23
CA GLY A 13 -25.26 14.02 5.65
C GLY A 13 -26.20 12.79 5.61
N PRO A 14 -26.80 12.46 4.45
CA PRO A 14 -27.68 11.30 4.30
C PRO A 14 -26.92 9.98 4.13
N HIS A 15 -25.60 10.01 3.88
CA HIS A 15 -24.82 8.82 3.53
C HIS A 15 -24.13 8.21 4.76
N THR A 16 -24.18 6.89 4.88
CA THR A 16 -23.35 6.14 5.83
C THR A 16 -22.23 5.44 5.06
N TYR A 17 -20.99 5.74 5.43
CA TYR A 17 -19.83 5.12 4.79
C TYR A 17 -19.29 4.01 5.66
N ARG A 18 -18.80 2.94 5.03
CA ARG A 18 -18.00 1.92 5.70
C ARG A 18 -16.52 2.23 5.48
N VAL A 19 -15.79 2.48 6.55
CA VAL A 19 -14.35 2.78 6.50
C VAL A 19 -13.61 1.74 7.32
N VAL A 20 -12.53 1.20 6.78
CA VAL A 20 -11.64 0.31 7.53
C VAL A 20 -10.24 0.87 7.61
N GLN A 21 -9.56 0.60 8.72
CA GLN A 21 -8.15 0.93 8.92
C GLN A 21 -7.38 -0.29 9.43
N PRO A 22 -6.07 -0.39 9.18
CA PRO A 22 -5.21 -1.33 9.90
C PRO A 22 -5.33 -1.12 11.41
N ARG A 23 -5.56 -2.19 12.18
CA ARG A 23 -5.65 -2.08 13.66
C ARG A 23 -4.32 -1.63 14.28
N ARG A 24 -3.20 -2.02 13.66
CA ARG A 24 -1.86 -1.55 14.00
C ARG A 24 -1.31 -0.75 12.83
N PRO A 25 -0.76 0.46 13.06
CA PRO A 25 -0.07 1.24 12.03
C PRO A 25 1.00 0.41 11.31
N LEU A 26 1.23 0.74 10.05
CA LEU A 26 2.34 0.20 9.26
C LEU A 26 3.56 1.09 9.55
N ARG A 27 4.25 0.81 10.65
CA ARG A 27 5.23 1.74 11.24
C ARG A 27 6.43 2.01 10.33
N HIS A 28 6.85 1.05 9.51
CA HIS A 28 7.98 1.19 8.59
C HIS A 28 7.47 1.27 7.15
N THR A 29 6.40 2.01 6.95
CA THR A 29 5.83 2.28 5.63
C THR A 29 5.43 3.72 5.56
N SER A 30 5.87 4.39 4.52
CA SER A 30 5.62 5.81 4.30
C SER A 30 5.24 6.04 2.85
N LEU A 31 4.33 6.97 2.63
CA LEU A 31 3.95 7.43 1.30
C LEU A 31 4.19 8.92 1.21
N ARG A 32 4.92 9.33 0.17
CA ARG A 32 5.05 10.73 -0.24
C ARG A 32 4.15 11.00 -1.44
N ALA A 33 3.41 12.10 -1.38
CA ALA A 33 2.51 12.48 -2.47
C ALA A 33 3.30 12.69 -3.77
N PRO A 34 2.74 12.30 -4.93
CA PRO A 34 3.38 12.56 -6.21
C PRO A 34 3.34 14.05 -6.57
N ASP A 35 4.48 14.56 -7.03
CA ASP A 35 4.63 15.85 -7.70
C ASP A 35 5.91 15.87 -8.57
N PRO A 36 5.92 15.29 -9.78
CA PRO A 36 4.96 14.32 -10.34
C PRO A 36 5.24 12.87 -9.88
N ILE A 37 6.38 12.62 -9.24
CA ILE A 37 6.79 11.28 -8.77
C ILE A 37 6.64 11.21 -7.24
N GLY A 38 5.80 10.29 -6.78
CA GLY A 38 5.61 9.93 -5.39
C GLY A 38 6.47 8.73 -5.01
N LEU A 39 6.65 8.53 -3.70
CA LEU A 39 7.45 7.44 -3.17
C LEU A 39 6.67 6.68 -2.10
N LEU A 40 6.35 5.42 -2.40
CA LEU A 40 5.91 4.43 -1.44
C LEU A 40 7.12 3.62 -0.99
N LEU A 41 7.58 3.86 0.23
CA LEU A 41 8.71 3.15 0.84
C LEU A 41 8.18 2.22 1.93
N GLY A 42 8.59 0.95 1.92
CA GLY A 42 8.19 0.01 2.97
C GLY A 42 9.13 -1.17 3.16
N ASP A 43 9.06 -1.77 4.35
CA ASP A 43 9.70 -3.06 4.65
C ASP A 43 8.81 -4.25 4.24
N HIS A 44 9.26 -5.46 4.56
CA HIS A 44 8.53 -6.69 4.25
C HIS A 44 7.14 -6.74 4.89
N ASP A 45 6.99 -6.39 6.17
CA ASP A 45 5.68 -6.40 6.86
C ASP A 45 4.76 -5.33 6.27
N GLY A 46 5.28 -4.13 6.10
CA GLY A 46 4.58 -2.98 5.55
C GLY A 46 4.00 -3.22 4.18
N LEU A 47 4.84 -3.63 3.22
CA LEU A 47 4.42 -3.91 1.86
C LEU A 47 3.50 -5.14 1.77
N SER A 48 3.74 -6.17 2.58
CA SER A 48 2.84 -7.34 2.64
C SER A 48 1.45 -6.99 3.15
N ARG A 49 1.37 -6.12 4.17
CA ARG A 49 0.09 -5.67 4.74
C ARG A 49 -0.62 -4.70 3.79
N LEU A 50 0.10 -3.82 3.11
CA LEU A 50 -0.44 -3.01 2.01
C LEU A 50 -1.00 -3.89 0.89
N ALA A 51 -0.27 -4.92 0.45
CA ALA A 51 -0.76 -5.86 -0.55
C ALA A 51 -2.11 -6.48 -0.14
N GLY A 52 -2.24 -6.86 1.14
CA GLY A 52 -3.53 -7.31 1.68
C GLY A 52 -4.63 -6.26 1.66
N LEU A 53 -4.32 -5.02 2.01
CA LEU A 53 -5.29 -3.92 2.05
C LEU A 53 -5.81 -3.62 0.64
N PHE A 54 -4.95 -3.66 -0.38
CA PHE A 54 -5.34 -3.58 -1.79
C PHE A 54 -6.16 -4.80 -2.22
N SER A 55 -5.76 -6.02 -1.87
CA SER A 55 -6.54 -7.25 -2.12
C SER A 55 -7.94 -7.20 -1.49
N PHE A 56 -8.04 -6.65 -0.28
CA PHE A 56 -9.32 -6.44 0.40
C PHE A 56 -10.16 -5.37 -0.30
N ALA A 57 -9.57 -4.24 -0.70
CA ALA A 57 -10.26 -3.19 -1.45
C ALA A 57 -10.81 -3.72 -2.78
N ALA A 58 -10.05 -4.56 -3.48
CA ALA A 58 -10.47 -5.22 -4.72
C ALA A 58 -11.76 -6.04 -4.54
N CYS A 59 -11.95 -6.66 -3.37
CA CYS A 59 -13.11 -7.50 -3.08
C CYS A 59 -14.24 -6.77 -2.32
N SER A 60 -14.08 -5.46 -2.05
CA SER A 60 -14.98 -4.72 -1.17
C SER A 60 -15.35 -3.35 -1.74
N ARG A 61 -16.11 -3.36 -2.85
CA ARG A 61 -16.52 -2.15 -3.58
C ARG A 61 -17.24 -1.07 -2.75
N HIS A 62 -17.84 -1.45 -1.62
CA HIS A 62 -18.61 -0.54 -0.76
C HIS A 62 -17.84 -0.11 0.49
N THR A 63 -16.52 -0.25 0.48
CA THR A 63 -15.66 0.04 1.64
C THR A 63 -14.53 0.98 1.26
N ILE A 64 -14.32 1.99 2.09
CA ILE A 64 -13.15 2.87 2.04
C ILE A 64 -12.05 2.23 2.88
N VAL A 65 -10.87 2.00 2.30
CA VAL A 65 -9.70 1.54 3.05
C VAL A 65 -8.79 2.72 3.31
N HIS A 66 -8.67 3.14 4.57
CA HIS A 66 -7.78 4.21 4.98
C HIS A 66 -6.55 3.65 5.67
N VAL A 67 -5.37 3.97 5.13
CA VAL A 67 -4.07 3.57 5.65
C VAL A 67 -3.36 4.83 6.18
N PRO A 68 -3.33 5.03 7.51
CA PRO A 68 -2.59 6.14 8.10
C PRO A 68 -1.08 5.85 8.02
N LEU A 69 -0.38 6.59 7.16
CA LEU A 69 1.05 6.37 6.85
C LEU A 69 1.94 7.54 7.29
N ARG A 70 1.37 8.73 7.51
CA ARG A 70 2.16 9.91 7.87
C ARG A 70 2.78 9.84 9.28
N ASP A 71 2.15 9.10 10.19
CA ASP A 71 2.49 9.05 11.62
C ASP A 71 3.41 7.83 11.94
N GLY A 72 4.02 7.24 10.92
CA GLY A 72 4.99 6.13 11.03
C GLY A 72 6.36 6.58 11.54
N VAL A 73 7.32 5.65 11.57
CA VAL A 73 8.72 6.01 11.78
C VAL A 73 9.17 6.85 10.57
N PRO A 74 9.75 8.05 10.78
CA PRO A 74 10.19 8.87 9.66
C PRO A 74 11.17 8.11 8.76
N PRO A 75 10.92 8.06 7.44
CA PRO A 75 11.88 7.48 6.51
C PRO A 75 13.11 8.39 6.43
N ASP A 76 14.28 7.78 6.33
CA ASP A 76 15.58 8.44 6.15
C ASP A 76 15.89 8.78 4.68
N GLU A 77 15.06 8.32 3.75
CA GLU A 77 15.16 8.59 2.31
C GLU A 77 13.85 9.16 1.72
N GLY A 78 13.98 9.81 0.55
CA GLY A 78 12.88 10.40 -0.21
C GLY A 78 12.60 11.88 0.10
N VAL A 79 11.99 12.56 -0.88
CA VAL A 79 11.67 14.00 -0.83
C VAL A 79 10.16 14.19 -0.98
N GLY A 80 9.61 15.23 -0.37
CA GLY A 80 8.18 15.60 -0.48
C GLY A 80 7.38 15.33 0.79
N GLU A 81 6.10 15.68 0.77
CA GLU A 81 5.23 15.61 1.94
C GLU A 81 4.73 14.18 2.22
N LEU A 82 4.79 13.76 3.49
CA LEU A 82 4.17 12.51 3.96
C LEU A 82 2.64 12.63 3.98
N VAL A 83 1.98 11.67 3.35
CA VAL A 83 0.52 11.59 3.23
C VAL A 83 -0.02 10.23 3.66
N ASP A 84 -1.30 10.22 4.07
CA ASP A 84 -2.05 8.97 4.21
C ASP A 84 -2.46 8.42 2.84
N LEU A 85 -2.83 7.14 2.80
CA LEU A 85 -3.39 6.50 1.61
C LEU A 85 -4.86 6.15 1.84
N VAL A 86 -5.72 6.47 0.88
CA VAL A 86 -7.13 6.04 0.87
C VAL A 86 -7.45 5.32 -0.43
N LEU A 87 -7.92 4.09 -0.32
CA LEU A 87 -8.41 3.28 -1.45
C LEU A 87 -9.92 3.33 -1.47
N VAL A 88 -10.48 3.67 -2.62
CA VAL A 88 -11.92 3.78 -2.82
C VAL A 88 -12.26 3.12 -4.14
N HIS A 89 -13.27 2.26 -4.14
CA HIS A 89 -13.84 1.82 -5.40
C HIS A 89 -14.52 3.01 -6.08
N HIS A 90 -14.19 3.28 -7.35
CA HIS A 90 -14.72 4.42 -8.11
C HIS A 90 -16.26 4.53 -8.08
N SER A 91 -16.98 3.41 -8.03
CA SER A 91 -18.46 3.38 -7.95
C SER A 91 -19.03 3.90 -6.62
N LEU A 92 -18.22 4.05 -5.57
CA LEU A 92 -18.70 4.54 -4.27
C LEU A 92 -19.00 6.05 -4.29
N GLY A 93 -18.46 6.78 -5.26
CA GLY A 93 -18.76 8.21 -5.46
C GLY A 93 -18.22 9.14 -4.36
N LEU A 94 -17.33 8.66 -3.48
CA LEU A 94 -16.68 9.50 -2.48
C LEU A 94 -15.81 10.55 -3.18
N ARG A 95 -16.00 11.83 -2.84
CA ARG A 95 -15.14 12.92 -3.30
C ARG A 95 -14.03 13.17 -2.27
N ALA A 96 -12.81 13.43 -2.74
CA ALA A 96 -11.67 13.73 -1.86
C ALA A 96 -11.98 14.86 -0.86
N GLY A 97 -12.69 15.91 -1.28
CA GLY A 97 -13.13 17.03 -0.44
C GLY A 97 -14.01 16.66 0.76
N GLN A 98 -14.69 15.52 0.76
CA GLN A 98 -15.50 15.04 1.89
C GLN A 98 -14.65 14.39 2.98
N TRP A 99 -13.39 14.08 2.67
CA TRP A 99 -12.51 13.33 3.55
C TRP A 99 -12.21 14.00 4.88
N PRO A 100 -11.93 15.31 5.00
CA PRO A 100 -11.63 15.92 6.29
C PRO A 100 -12.77 15.73 7.30
N GLU A 101 -14.01 15.89 6.85
CA GLU A 101 -15.19 15.67 7.69
C GLU A 101 -15.33 14.20 8.10
N LEU A 102 -15.22 13.29 7.14
CA LEU A 102 -15.34 11.85 7.38
C LEU A 102 -14.22 11.32 8.28
N ARG A 103 -12.97 11.74 8.07
CA ARG A 103 -11.80 11.40 8.89
C ARG A 103 -11.95 11.87 10.34
N ARG A 104 -12.54 13.05 10.56
CA ARG A 104 -12.83 13.56 11.93
C ARG A 104 -13.83 12.69 12.69
N ARG A 105 -14.70 11.95 11.99
CA ARG A 105 -15.71 11.05 12.61
C ARG A 105 -15.17 9.65 12.89
N LEU A 106 -13.95 9.31 12.48
CA LEU A 106 -13.29 8.03 12.78
C LEU A 106 -12.77 8.00 14.23
N ARG A 107 -13.67 7.80 15.20
CA ARG A 107 -13.33 7.81 16.65
C ARG A 107 -13.51 6.44 17.28
N GLN A 108 -14.72 5.92 17.25
CA GLN A 108 -15.08 4.62 17.82
C GLN A 108 -15.25 3.62 16.69
N GLY A 109 -14.32 2.66 16.61
CA GLY A 109 -14.34 1.63 15.57
C GLY A 109 -14.36 0.23 16.18
N ALA A 110 -15.09 -0.67 15.54
CA ALA A 110 -15.22 -2.06 15.93
C ALA A 110 -14.02 -2.88 15.41
N PRO A 111 -13.50 -3.85 16.17
CA PRO A 111 -12.47 -4.76 15.67
C PRO A 111 -13.04 -5.62 14.54
N LEU A 112 -12.28 -5.75 13.46
CA LEU A 112 -12.63 -6.58 12.31
C LEU A 112 -11.45 -7.47 11.95
N THR A 113 -11.69 -8.74 11.67
CA THR A 113 -10.68 -9.63 11.08
C THR A 113 -11.17 -10.08 9.72
N VAL A 114 -10.35 -9.89 8.70
CA VAL A 114 -10.66 -10.34 7.33
C VAL A 114 -9.58 -11.27 6.83
N ARG A 115 -9.97 -12.21 5.97
CA ARG A 115 -9.04 -13.05 5.21
C ARG A 115 -9.03 -12.56 3.77
N THR A 116 -7.85 -12.26 3.27
CA THR A 116 -7.60 -12.08 1.84
C THR A 116 -7.38 -13.45 1.20
N ASP A 117 -7.66 -13.52 -0.10
CA ASP A 117 -7.49 -14.71 -0.93
C ASP A 117 -6.47 -14.37 -2.02
N GLU A 118 -5.21 -14.70 -1.75
CA GLU A 118 -4.10 -14.42 -2.66
C GLU A 118 -4.27 -15.07 -4.03
N ALA A 119 -4.82 -16.29 -4.07
CA ALA A 119 -5.01 -17.02 -5.33
C ALA A 119 -6.06 -16.35 -6.20
N ARG A 120 -7.17 -15.87 -5.61
CA ARG A 120 -8.15 -15.05 -6.33
C ARG A 120 -7.55 -13.73 -6.78
N THR A 121 -6.84 -13.01 -5.90
CA THR A 121 -6.20 -11.73 -6.26
C THR A 121 -5.21 -11.90 -7.42
N ALA A 122 -4.41 -12.97 -7.43
CA ALA A 122 -3.49 -13.27 -8.52
C ALA A 122 -4.21 -13.57 -9.84
N ARG A 123 -5.30 -14.35 -9.80
CA ARG A 123 -6.13 -14.64 -10.99
C ARG A 123 -6.76 -13.37 -11.56
N ASP A 124 -7.33 -12.52 -10.71
CA ASP A 124 -7.95 -11.25 -11.11
C ASP A 124 -6.92 -10.32 -11.77
N ALA A 125 -5.75 -10.16 -11.15
CA ALA A 125 -4.64 -9.38 -11.69
C ALA A 125 -4.17 -9.92 -13.06
N ALA A 126 -4.01 -11.24 -13.20
CA ALA A 126 -3.60 -11.87 -14.45
C ALA A 126 -4.65 -11.68 -15.56
N ALA A 127 -5.93 -11.85 -15.24
CA ALA A 127 -7.02 -11.65 -16.18
C ALA A 127 -7.10 -10.19 -16.67
N TRP A 128 -6.86 -9.23 -15.78
CA TRP A 128 -6.79 -7.81 -16.13
C TRP A 128 -5.61 -7.49 -17.05
N ARG A 129 -4.39 -7.93 -16.71
CA ARG A 129 -3.21 -7.72 -17.58
C ARG A 129 -3.43 -8.31 -18.98
N ALA A 130 -3.98 -9.52 -19.06
CA ALA A 130 -4.29 -10.16 -20.33
C ALA A 130 -5.36 -9.41 -21.14
N ARG A 131 -6.30 -8.71 -20.50
CA ARG A 131 -7.23 -7.80 -21.18
C ARG A 131 -6.54 -6.54 -21.66
N GLN A 132 -5.67 -5.95 -20.84
CA GLN A 132 -4.94 -4.73 -21.21
C GLN A 132 -4.04 -4.93 -22.43
N GLU A 133 -3.35 -6.06 -22.50
CA GLU A 133 -2.52 -6.44 -23.65
C GLU A 133 -3.33 -6.59 -24.94
N ARG A 134 -4.59 -7.02 -24.86
CA ARG A 134 -5.43 -7.32 -26.03
C ARG A 134 -6.29 -6.14 -26.49
N ALA A 135 -6.81 -5.35 -25.55
CA ALA A 135 -7.90 -4.42 -25.82
C ALA A 135 -7.54 -2.95 -25.56
N GLY A 136 -6.33 -2.65 -25.06
CA GLY A 136 -5.94 -1.29 -24.69
C GLY A 136 -6.95 -0.63 -23.74
N SER A 137 -7.52 -1.39 -22.79
CA SER A 137 -8.68 -0.93 -22.02
C SER A 137 -8.34 0.24 -21.10
N GLN A 138 -9.28 1.17 -21.00
CA GLN A 138 -9.14 2.47 -20.31
C GLN A 138 -9.52 2.40 -18.82
N ASP A 139 -9.34 1.24 -18.16
CA ASP A 139 -9.51 1.16 -16.71
C ASP A 139 -8.39 1.97 -16.05
N GLU A 140 -8.73 3.21 -15.70
CA GLU A 140 -7.80 4.21 -15.20
C GLU A 140 -7.86 4.31 -13.67
N LEU A 141 -6.71 4.12 -13.03
CA LEU A 141 -6.57 4.41 -11.61
C LEU A 141 -6.54 5.92 -11.42
N ARG A 142 -7.68 6.52 -11.09
CA ARG A 142 -7.73 7.97 -10.83
C ARG A 142 -7.14 8.27 -9.46
N HIS A 143 -6.52 9.43 -9.34
CA HIS A 143 -6.01 9.90 -8.06
C HIS A 143 -6.53 11.28 -7.68
N ALA A 144 -6.38 11.63 -6.41
CA ALA A 144 -6.40 13.01 -5.95
C ALA A 144 -5.53 13.13 -4.70
N THR A 145 -4.90 14.29 -4.49
CA THR A 145 -4.26 14.61 -3.21
C THR A 145 -5.07 15.68 -2.51
N HIS A 146 -5.56 15.40 -1.30
CA HIS A 146 -6.28 16.39 -0.52
C HIS A 146 -6.09 16.18 0.99
N ALA A 147 -5.94 17.27 1.74
CA ALA A 147 -5.80 17.24 3.21
C ALA A 147 -4.74 16.23 3.71
N ARG A 148 -3.58 16.23 3.03
CA ARG A 148 -2.44 15.33 3.30
C ARG A 148 -2.82 13.85 3.17
N THR A 149 -3.60 13.52 2.15
CA THR A 149 -4.07 12.17 1.85
C THR A 149 -4.07 11.98 0.34
N LEU A 150 -3.38 10.94 -0.13
CA LEU A 150 -3.47 10.47 -1.50
C LEU A 150 -4.63 9.49 -1.62
N PHE A 151 -5.51 9.74 -2.58
CA PHE A 151 -6.63 8.87 -2.91
C PHE A 151 -6.30 8.09 -4.16
N PHE A 152 -6.62 6.80 -4.13
CA PHE A 152 -6.73 5.97 -5.32
C PHE A 152 -8.19 5.56 -5.50
N PHE A 153 -8.76 6.01 -6.61
CA PHE A 153 -10.08 5.64 -7.08
C PHE A 153 -9.91 4.61 -8.20
N GLY A 154 -10.08 3.35 -7.86
CA GLY A 154 -9.88 2.24 -8.78
C GLY A 154 -11.06 1.29 -8.78
N ASP A 155 -10.98 0.26 -9.62
CA ASP A 155 -11.88 -0.87 -9.62
C ASP A 155 -11.25 -2.08 -8.90
N ARG A 156 -11.94 -3.22 -8.99
CA ARG A 156 -11.43 -4.49 -8.47
C ARG A 156 -10.07 -4.86 -9.05
N ASP A 157 -9.91 -4.70 -10.35
CA ASP A 157 -8.82 -5.30 -11.10
C ASP A 157 -7.52 -4.52 -10.93
N LEU A 158 -7.59 -3.18 -10.94
CA LEU A 158 -6.47 -2.30 -10.62
C LEU A 158 -5.98 -2.49 -9.18
N PHE A 159 -6.90 -2.66 -8.22
CA PHE A 159 -6.53 -2.95 -6.85
C PHE A 159 -5.92 -4.36 -6.70
N ALA A 160 -6.41 -5.35 -7.45
CA ALA A 160 -5.83 -6.68 -7.47
C ALA A 160 -4.41 -6.68 -8.08
N ASP A 161 -4.21 -5.97 -9.20
CA ASP A 161 -2.89 -5.83 -9.83
C ASP A 161 -1.89 -5.16 -8.89
N THR A 162 -2.29 -4.04 -8.28
CA THR A 162 -1.46 -3.31 -7.33
C THR A 162 -1.13 -4.16 -6.09
N ALA A 163 -2.08 -4.96 -5.60
CA ALA A 163 -1.82 -5.93 -4.52
C ALA A 163 -0.72 -6.92 -4.89
N VAL A 164 -0.74 -7.46 -6.13
CA VAL A 164 0.30 -8.39 -6.61
C VAL A 164 1.66 -7.70 -6.72
N ARG A 165 1.73 -6.45 -7.19
CA ARG A 165 2.98 -5.67 -7.25
C ARG A 165 3.59 -5.46 -5.87
N LEU A 166 2.76 -5.08 -4.89
CA LEU A 166 3.20 -4.88 -3.51
C LEU A 166 3.65 -6.18 -2.86
N ALA A 167 2.93 -7.28 -3.08
CA ALA A 167 3.33 -8.60 -2.59
C ALA A 167 4.68 -9.03 -3.18
N ARG A 168 4.89 -8.79 -4.49
CA ARG A 168 6.18 -9.03 -5.15
C ARG A 168 7.27 -8.15 -4.55
N ALA A 169 7.01 -6.86 -4.33
CA ALA A 169 7.96 -5.95 -3.70
C ALA A 169 8.36 -6.42 -2.30
N ALA A 170 7.39 -6.87 -1.49
CA ALA A 170 7.63 -7.40 -0.16
C ALA A 170 8.46 -8.71 -0.17
N GLY A 171 8.19 -9.61 -1.12
CA GLY A 171 8.86 -10.90 -1.22
C GLY A 171 10.27 -10.81 -1.82
N HIS A 172 10.46 -9.99 -2.86
CA HIS A 172 11.72 -9.90 -3.59
C HIS A 172 12.64 -8.80 -3.06
N GLY A 173 12.07 -7.71 -2.53
CA GLY A 173 12.82 -6.56 -2.01
C GLY A 173 13.95 -6.92 -1.04
N PRO A 174 13.76 -7.86 -0.10
CA PRO A 174 14.82 -8.32 0.80
C PRO A 174 16.09 -8.85 0.10
N HIS A 175 15.97 -9.31 -1.14
CA HIS A 175 17.05 -9.93 -1.90
C HIS A 175 17.76 -8.96 -2.84
N HIS A 176 17.34 -7.69 -2.90
CA HIS A 176 18.00 -6.68 -3.73
C HIS A 176 19.35 -6.25 -3.16
N LYS A 177 20.29 -5.95 -4.06
CA LYS A 177 21.64 -5.49 -3.72
C LYS A 177 21.56 -4.20 -2.91
N GLY A 178 22.31 -4.12 -1.81
CA GLY A 178 22.42 -2.93 -0.97
C GLY A 178 21.37 -2.81 0.14
N VAL A 179 20.29 -3.58 0.10
CA VAL A 179 19.22 -3.54 1.12
C VAL A 179 19.74 -3.90 2.52
N GLY A 180 20.57 -4.93 2.65
CA GLY A 180 21.21 -5.29 3.92
C GLY A 180 22.20 -4.25 4.45
N LYS A 181 22.57 -3.25 3.63
CA LYS A 181 23.41 -2.10 4.02
C LYS A 181 22.58 -0.85 4.32
N GLY A 182 21.25 -0.94 4.24
CA GLY A 182 20.34 0.19 4.48
C GLY A 182 19.98 1.01 3.25
N HIS A 183 20.35 0.59 2.03
CA HIS A 183 19.88 1.28 0.81
C HIS A 183 18.45 0.86 0.44
N MET A 184 17.63 1.79 -0.04
CA MET A 184 16.37 1.42 -0.68
C MET A 184 16.60 0.72 -2.03
N ALA A 185 15.64 -0.11 -2.44
CA ALA A 185 15.61 -0.76 -3.74
C ALA A 185 14.29 -0.45 -4.45
N TYR A 186 14.36 0.03 -5.69
CA TYR A 186 13.20 0.19 -6.55
C TYR A 186 12.62 -1.17 -6.96
N MET A 187 11.31 -1.35 -6.77
CA MET A 187 10.60 -2.61 -7.00
C MET A 187 9.56 -2.55 -8.13
N GLY A 188 9.30 -1.35 -8.65
CA GLY A 188 8.27 -1.10 -9.67
C GLY A 188 7.46 0.15 -9.32
N SER A 189 6.43 0.43 -10.12
CA SER A 189 5.61 1.63 -9.95
C SER A 189 4.13 1.38 -10.14
N ILE A 190 3.36 2.32 -9.60
CA ILE A 190 1.93 2.52 -9.85
C ILE A 190 1.83 3.77 -10.72
N PHE A 191 1.05 3.69 -11.80
CA PHE A 191 0.81 4.81 -12.71
C PHE A 191 -0.67 5.17 -12.65
N PRO A 192 -1.07 6.09 -11.76
CA PRO A 192 -2.38 6.70 -11.82
C PRO A 192 -2.58 7.47 -13.13
N ALA A 193 -3.82 7.58 -13.58
CA ALA A 193 -4.16 8.39 -14.74
C ALA A 193 -4.03 9.88 -14.43
N ASP A 194 -3.44 10.63 -15.36
CA ASP A 194 -3.31 12.07 -15.25
C ASP A 194 -4.68 12.76 -15.38
N PRO A 195 -4.90 13.90 -14.69
CA PRO A 195 -5.96 14.80 -15.08
C PRO A 195 -5.70 15.34 -16.51
N PRO A 196 -6.75 15.54 -17.33
CA PRO A 196 -6.58 16.04 -18.69
C PRO A 196 -5.84 17.38 -18.70
N GLY A 197 -4.71 17.45 -19.42
CA GLY A 197 -3.91 18.67 -19.63
C GLY A 197 -2.53 18.74 -18.96
N GLY A 198 -2.03 17.67 -18.34
CA GLY A 198 -0.71 17.64 -17.66
C GLY A 198 0.43 17.03 -18.48
N GLY A 199 1.65 17.58 -18.33
CA GLY A 199 2.91 16.98 -18.78
C GLY A 199 3.53 16.10 -17.68
N HIS A 200 4.24 15.04 -18.11
CA HIS A 200 4.76 13.91 -17.34
C HIS A 200 3.72 13.10 -16.54
N PRO A 201 3.60 11.77 -16.79
CA PRO A 201 2.64 10.95 -16.08
C PRO A 201 2.96 10.87 -14.60
N VAL A 202 1.93 11.02 -13.77
CA VAL A 202 2.06 10.83 -12.34
C VAL A 202 2.45 9.39 -12.03
N GLU A 203 3.48 9.23 -11.22
CA GLU A 203 4.04 7.93 -10.85
C GLU A 203 4.14 7.83 -9.33
N VAL A 204 3.84 6.66 -8.77
CA VAL A 204 4.20 6.33 -7.38
C VAL A 204 5.16 5.16 -7.42
N MET A 205 6.43 5.43 -7.16
CA MET A 205 7.48 4.42 -7.06
C MET A 205 7.24 3.55 -5.83
N ILE A 206 7.28 2.24 -6.00
CA ILE A 206 7.29 1.25 -4.93
C ILE A 206 8.75 0.89 -4.64
N CYS A 207 9.22 1.25 -3.46
CA CYS A 207 10.57 0.95 -3.00
C CYS A 207 10.54 0.07 -1.75
N PHE A 208 11.44 -0.91 -1.71
CA PHE A 208 11.71 -1.70 -0.52
C PHE A 208 12.84 -1.07 0.27
N LYS A 209 12.70 -1.01 1.59
CA LYS A 209 13.82 -0.73 2.49
C LYS A 209 13.69 -1.56 3.76
N ALA A 210 14.78 -2.23 4.15
CA ALA A 210 14.84 -2.89 5.45
C ALA A 210 14.74 -1.84 6.56
N TYR A 211 14.14 -2.16 7.70
CA TYR A 211 14.15 -1.28 8.86
C TYR A 211 15.40 -1.53 9.72
N PRO A 212 16.07 -0.49 10.25
CA PRO A 212 17.21 -0.67 11.16
C PRO A 212 16.84 -1.44 12.45
N PRO A 213 17.81 -2.11 13.10
CA PRO A 213 19.23 -2.18 12.75
C PRO A 213 19.53 -3.15 11.60
N TYR A 214 20.21 -2.66 10.56
CA TYR A 214 20.52 -3.44 9.35
C TYR A 214 21.47 -4.62 9.60
N ALA A 215 22.28 -4.54 10.66
CA ALA A 215 23.19 -5.61 11.08
C ALA A 215 22.47 -6.94 11.40
N HIS A 216 21.17 -6.88 11.70
CA HIS A 216 20.35 -8.06 11.98
C HIS A 216 19.38 -8.40 10.85
N PHE A 217 19.38 -7.62 9.77
CA PHE A 217 18.54 -7.89 8.63
C PHE A 217 18.92 -9.21 7.97
N ARG A 218 17.96 -10.12 7.86
CA ARG A 218 18.09 -11.37 7.13
C ARG A 218 16.96 -11.47 6.12
N PRO A 219 17.25 -11.69 4.83
CA PRO A 219 16.22 -11.98 3.87
C PRO A 219 15.41 -13.21 4.32
N PRO A 220 14.07 -13.19 4.20
CA PRO A 220 13.25 -14.37 4.43
C PRO A 220 13.77 -15.55 3.59
N GLY A 221 13.91 -16.74 4.19
CA GLY A 221 14.40 -17.94 3.49
C GLY A 221 15.92 -18.01 3.28
N GLY A 222 16.70 -17.05 3.80
CA GLY A 222 18.16 -17.17 3.85
C GLY A 222 18.61 -18.35 4.73
N PRO A 223 19.73 -19.02 4.42
CA PRO A 223 20.24 -20.11 5.24
C PRO A 223 20.48 -19.61 6.67
N ALA A 224 19.94 -20.34 7.66
CA ALA A 224 20.23 -20.08 9.05
C ALA A 224 21.74 -20.22 9.25
N THR A 225 22.44 -19.11 9.50
CA THR A 225 23.84 -19.16 9.89
C THR A 225 23.93 -19.99 11.18
N ARG A 226 24.58 -21.15 11.09
CA ARG A 226 24.90 -22.00 12.23
C ARG A 226 25.51 -21.12 13.34
N PRO A 227 25.11 -21.28 14.61
CA PRO A 227 25.80 -20.61 15.72
C PRO A 227 27.29 -20.90 15.62
N ARG A 228 28.13 -19.86 15.71
CA ARG A 228 29.57 -20.06 15.85
C ARG A 228 29.80 -20.92 17.09
N ARG A 229 30.40 -22.08 16.89
CA ARG A 229 30.85 -22.98 17.96
C ARG A 229 31.79 -22.14 18.85
N PRO A 230 31.55 -22.04 20.18
CA PRO A 230 32.50 -21.37 21.04
C PRO A 230 33.87 -22.06 20.90
N ALA A 231 34.92 -21.26 20.74
CA ALA A 231 36.27 -21.77 20.68
C ALA A 231 36.55 -22.58 21.95
N ALA A 232 37.03 -23.81 21.79
CA ALA A 232 37.57 -24.56 22.90
C ALA A 232 38.76 -23.75 23.45
N VAL A 233 38.68 -23.40 24.74
CA VAL A 233 39.77 -22.78 25.48
C VAL A 233 40.82 -23.86 25.76
N PRO A 234 42.12 -23.58 25.60
CA PRO A 234 43.21 -24.54 25.82
C PRO A 234 43.33 -25.00 27.28
#